data_AF-A0A535FDQ4-F1
#
_entry.id   AF-A0A535FDQ4-F1
#
_cell.length_a   1.000
_cell.length_b   1.000
_cell.length_c   1.000
_cell.angle_alpha   90.00
_cell.angle_beta   90.00
_cell.angle_gamma   90.00
#
_symmetry.space_group_name_H-M   'P 1'
#
loop_
_entity.id
_entity.type
_entity.pdbx_description
1 polymer ?
#
loop_
_entity_poly.entity_id
_entity_poly.type
_entity_poly.pdbx_seq_one_letter_code
_entity_poly.pdbx_strand_id
1 'polypeptide(L)'
;MGYQGIHFLVRLGSSYSGPRYRPLRGLRCEVQVRTVLQDAWALISHHLVYKNEDAVPIRLRRDLNNVTSLMEIAQSVFDSVEEKRGLYLLEIKESLKAPADFLLQPIDYDTLTAYSHWKFPHLQHSELWQTRLLEDLNLERYVRLRDLDEVVERAKDAVVRYREDMPNWFQFSTDFLTKSLGFVDPEFRKRHDFGPPTREAFKLKFPGLFVPGSGGTPSRGMS
;
A
#
# COMPACT_ATOMS: atom_id res chain seq x y z
N MET A 1 9.28 -34.56 11.79
CA MET A 1 7.95 -34.18 11.27
C MET A 1 8.18 -33.15 10.19
N GLY A 2 8.04 -33.57 8.94
CA GLY A 2 8.66 -32.92 7.78
C GLY A 2 7.76 -31.87 7.15
N TYR A 3 8.18 -30.62 7.28
CA TYR A 3 7.66 -29.49 6.53
C TYR A 3 7.97 -29.67 5.04
N GLN A 4 6.97 -30.02 4.23
CA GLN A 4 7.13 -30.23 2.79
C GLN A 4 7.11 -28.90 2.05
N GLY A 5 8.28 -28.35 1.73
CA GLY A 5 8.40 -27.45 0.59
C GLY A 5 8.03 -28.19 -0.70
N ILE A 6 7.63 -27.46 -1.74
CA ILE A 6 7.39 -28.07 -3.06
C ILE A 6 8.72 -28.13 -3.79
N HIS A 7 9.12 -29.33 -4.22
CA HIS A 7 10.40 -29.57 -4.88
C HIS A 7 10.15 -29.95 -6.33
N PHE A 8 10.73 -29.19 -7.26
CA PHE A 8 10.67 -29.47 -8.69
C PHE A 8 12.05 -29.92 -9.17
N LEU A 9 12.11 -31.10 -9.78
CA LEU A 9 13.28 -31.52 -10.55
C LEU A 9 13.10 -31.05 -11.99
N VAL A 10 13.88 -30.04 -12.38
CA VAL A 10 13.79 -29.40 -13.68
C VAL A 10 15.02 -29.66 -14.52
N ARG A 11 14.85 -29.53 -15.84
CA ARG A 11 15.93 -29.53 -16.83
C ARG A 11 15.70 -28.39 -17.81
N LEU A 12 16.78 -27.86 -18.37
CA LEU A 12 16.69 -26.87 -19.45
C LEU A 12 15.97 -27.48 -20.66
N GLY A 13 14.92 -26.81 -21.12
CA GLY A 13 14.21 -27.16 -22.34
C GLY A 13 15.13 -27.06 -23.57
N SER A 14 14.87 -27.88 -24.58
CA SER A 14 15.70 -27.96 -25.79
C SER A 14 15.84 -26.62 -26.51
N SER A 15 14.79 -25.79 -26.52
CA SER A 15 14.76 -24.43 -27.08
C SER A 15 15.65 -23.42 -26.35
N TYR A 16 16.02 -23.66 -25.09
CA TYR A 16 16.85 -22.78 -24.27
C TYR A 16 18.30 -23.30 -24.15
N SER A 17 18.65 -24.37 -24.86
CA SER A 17 19.95 -25.06 -24.79
C SER A 17 20.92 -24.66 -25.91
N GLY A 18 21.03 -23.35 -26.19
CA GLY A 18 21.97 -22.82 -27.18
C GLY A 18 23.45 -23.07 -26.83
N PRO A 19 24.41 -22.75 -27.73
CA PRO A 19 25.84 -23.03 -27.55
C PRO A 19 26.43 -22.53 -26.22
N ARG A 20 25.89 -21.43 -25.69
CA ARG A 20 26.26 -20.83 -24.41
C ARG A 20 25.93 -21.73 -23.19
N TYR A 21 24.88 -22.54 -23.27
CA TYR A 21 24.38 -23.36 -22.16
C TYR A 21 24.63 -24.86 -22.36
N ARG A 22 25.51 -25.21 -23.30
CA ARG A 22 25.88 -26.59 -23.64
C ARG A 22 26.33 -27.42 -22.43
N PRO A 23 27.10 -26.88 -21.45
CA PRO A 23 27.51 -27.63 -20.26
C PRO A 23 26.36 -27.93 -19.29
N LEU A 24 25.31 -27.12 -19.31
CA LEU A 24 24.13 -27.27 -18.45
C LEU A 24 23.08 -28.22 -19.07
N ARG A 25 23.26 -28.58 -20.35
CA ARG A 25 22.36 -29.45 -21.11
C ARG A 25 22.37 -30.86 -20.51
N GLY A 26 21.22 -31.31 -20.01
CA GLY A 26 21.03 -32.65 -19.43
C GLY A 26 21.23 -32.72 -17.91
N LEU A 27 21.76 -31.67 -17.28
CA LEU A 27 21.81 -31.55 -15.82
C LEU A 27 20.39 -31.41 -15.26
N ARG A 28 20.13 -32.08 -14.14
CA ARG A 28 18.92 -31.88 -13.35
C ARG A 28 19.23 -30.83 -12.28
N CYS A 29 18.37 -29.84 -12.16
CA CYS A 29 18.39 -28.88 -11.07
C CYS A 29 17.16 -29.11 -10.20
N GLU A 30 17.31 -28.86 -8.90
CA GLU A 30 16.18 -28.80 -7.99
C GLU A 30 15.78 -27.33 -7.78
N VAL A 31 14.50 -27.03 -7.93
CA VAL A 31 13.90 -25.75 -7.55
C VAL A 31 12.97 -26.03 -6.38
N GLN A 32 13.25 -25.38 -5.24
CA GLN A 32 12.44 -25.51 -4.04
C GLN A 32 11.61 -24.25 -3.86
N VAL A 33 10.29 -24.40 -3.70
CA VAL A 33 9.38 -23.31 -3.36
C VAL A 33 9.00 -23.47 -1.89
N ARG A 34 9.30 -22.42 -1.11
CA ARG A 34 9.15 -22.39 0.34
C ARG A 34 8.59 -21.05 0.79
N THR A 35 7.83 -21.06 1.88
CA THR A 35 7.52 -19.83 2.61
C THR A 35 8.76 -19.32 3.34
N VAL A 36 8.77 -18.04 3.72
CA VAL A 36 9.90 -17.44 4.46
C VAL A 36 10.16 -18.19 5.77
N LEU A 37 9.10 -18.64 6.46
CA LEU A 37 9.25 -19.41 7.70
C LEU A 37 9.80 -20.82 7.46
N GLN A 38 9.44 -21.46 6.35
CA GLN A 38 10.01 -22.75 5.96
C GLN A 38 11.50 -22.65 5.65
N ASP A 39 11.91 -21.59 4.95
CA ASP A 39 13.34 -21.33 4.68
C ASP A 39 14.12 -21.02 5.97
N ALA A 40 13.55 -20.17 6.83
CA ALA A 40 14.13 -19.87 8.14
C ALA A 40 14.30 -21.14 8.99
N TRP A 41 13.29 -22.02 9.04
CA TRP A 41 13.39 -23.30 9.74
C TRP A 41 14.46 -24.21 9.13
N ALA A 42 14.55 -24.29 7.81
CA ALA A 42 15.57 -25.09 7.13
C ALA A 42 16.99 -24.63 7.49
N LEU A 43 17.23 -23.31 7.53
CA LEU A 43 18.50 -22.75 7.96
C LEU A 43 18.80 -23.08 9.44
N ILE A 44 17.84 -22.83 10.33
CA ILE A 44 17.98 -23.05 11.78
C ILE A 44 18.25 -24.52 12.09
N SER A 45 17.43 -25.42 11.55
CA SER A 45 17.56 -26.87 11.76
C SER A 45 18.89 -27.38 11.21
N HIS A 46 19.30 -26.95 10.01
CA HIS A 46 20.58 -27.34 9.44
C HIS A 46 21.78 -26.92 10.33
N HIS A 47 21.72 -25.73 10.94
CA HIS A 47 22.77 -25.25 11.83
C HIS A 47 22.75 -25.92 13.21
N LEU A 48 21.57 -26.16 13.79
CA LEU A 48 21.44 -26.68 15.15
C LEU A 48 21.54 -28.21 15.25
N VAL A 49 21.22 -28.92 14.17
CA VAL A 49 21.13 -30.39 14.13
C VAL A 49 22.32 -31.02 13.42
N TYR A 50 23.42 -30.28 13.28
CA TYR A 50 24.52 -30.62 12.38
C TYR A 50 25.03 -32.07 12.52
N LYS A 51 25.14 -32.73 11.36
CA LYS A 51 25.67 -34.09 11.08
C LYS A 51 24.97 -35.31 11.71
N ASN A 52 24.14 -35.20 12.74
CA ASN A 52 23.32 -36.32 13.22
C ASN A 52 22.14 -35.86 14.10
N GLU A 53 20.90 -36.05 13.62
CA GLU A 53 19.66 -35.81 14.38
C GLU A 53 19.64 -36.59 15.70
N ASP A 54 20.19 -37.81 15.69
CA ASP A 54 20.25 -38.69 16.86
C ASP A 54 21.27 -38.25 17.91
N ALA A 55 22.26 -37.44 17.53
CA ALA A 55 23.27 -36.91 18.44
C ALA A 55 22.79 -35.66 19.20
N VAL A 56 21.64 -35.10 18.84
CA VAL A 56 21.05 -33.94 19.53
C VAL A 56 20.43 -34.40 20.86
N PRO A 57 20.85 -33.83 22.01
CA PRO A 57 20.25 -34.11 23.32
C PRO A 57 18.73 -33.96 23.30
N ILE A 58 18.03 -34.86 24.00
CA ILE A 58 16.56 -34.93 23.94
C ILE A 58 15.86 -33.64 24.38
N ARG A 59 16.46 -32.88 25.30
CA ARG A 59 15.95 -31.57 25.73
C ARG A 59 15.97 -30.55 24.58
N LEU A 60 17.09 -30.47 23.85
CA LEU A 60 17.25 -29.61 22.68
C LEU A 60 16.31 -30.02 21.54
N ARG A 61 16.13 -31.32 21.32
CA ARG A 61 15.19 -31.83 20.31
C ARG A 61 13.74 -31.44 20.63
N ARG A 62 13.36 -31.48 21.91
CA ARG A 62 12.06 -31.01 22.38
C ARG A 62 11.88 -29.51 22.14
N ASP A 63 12.88 -28.71 22.45
CA ASP A 63 12.83 -27.26 22.23
C ASP A 63 12.75 -26.92 20.73
N LEU A 64 13.51 -27.63 19.89
CA LEU A 64 13.44 -27.52 18.43
C LEU A 64 12.03 -27.84 17.89
N ASN A 65 11.41 -28.91 18.38
CA ASN A 65 10.03 -29.25 18.00
C ASN A 65 9.05 -28.14 18.43
N ASN A 66 9.22 -27.55 19.61
CA ASN A 66 8.38 -26.42 20.04
C ASN A 66 8.53 -25.22 19.10
N VAL A 67 9.76 -24.93 18.64
CA VAL A 67 10.01 -23.87 17.65
C VAL A 67 9.29 -24.17 16.33
N THR A 68 9.37 -25.41 15.83
CA THR A 68 8.61 -25.81 14.63
C THR A 68 7.12 -25.59 14.80
N SER A 69 6.54 -25.99 15.94
CA SER A 69 5.11 -25.77 16.22
C SER A 69 4.73 -24.29 16.27
N LEU A 70 5.59 -23.43 16.83
CA LEU A 70 5.35 -21.98 16.81
C LEU A 70 5.39 -21.41 15.40
N MET A 71 6.29 -21.91 14.55
CA MET A 71 6.35 -21.52 13.14
C MET A 71 5.14 -21.98 12.33
N GLU A 72 4.58 -23.16 12.64
CA GLU A 72 3.30 -23.64 12.06
C GLU A 72 2.15 -22.72 12.39
N ILE A 73 2.04 -22.33 13.66
CA ILE A 73 1.02 -21.39 14.11
C ILE A 73 1.21 -20.04 13.42
N ALA A 74 2.44 -19.52 13.37
CA ALA A 74 2.74 -18.25 12.68
C ALA A 74 2.39 -18.30 11.19
N GLN A 75 2.70 -19.40 10.49
CA GLN A 75 2.33 -19.57 9.09
C GLN A 75 0.81 -19.54 8.91
N SER A 76 0.06 -20.28 9.73
CA SER A 76 -1.41 -20.28 9.66
C SER A 76 -2.01 -18.89 9.90
N VAL A 77 -1.40 -18.08 10.77
CA VAL A 77 -1.82 -16.69 10.98
C VAL A 77 -1.57 -15.85 9.72
N PHE A 78 -0.42 -15.99 9.07
CA PHE A 78 -0.15 -15.29 7.80
C PHE A 78 -1.16 -15.65 6.72
N ASP A 79 -1.45 -16.96 6.56
CA ASP A 79 -2.44 -17.43 5.58
C ASP A 79 -3.82 -16.82 5.86
N SER A 80 -4.23 -16.76 7.14
CA SER A 80 -5.50 -16.13 7.54
C SER A 80 -5.53 -14.62 7.27
N VAL A 81 -4.41 -13.92 7.45
CA VAL A 81 -4.31 -12.48 7.14
C VAL A 81 -4.43 -12.24 5.65
N GLU A 82 -3.78 -13.06 4.82
CA GLU A 82 -3.88 -12.98 3.36
C GLU A 82 -5.32 -13.21 2.88
N GLU A 83 -6.00 -14.23 3.41
CA GLU A 83 -7.40 -14.51 3.10
C GLU A 83 -8.31 -13.32 3.50
N LYS A 84 -8.17 -12.81 4.72
CA LYS A 84 -8.94 -11.67 5.21
C LYS A 84 -8.71 -10.42 4.36
N ARG A 85 -7.47 -10.15 3.96
CA ARG A 85 -7.19 -9.02 3.05
C ARG A 85 -7.83 -9.24 1.68
N GLY A 86 -7.82 -10.47 1.17
CA GLY A 86 -8.53 -10.83 -0.07
C GLY A 86 -10.03 -10.54 0.01
N LEU A 87 -10.68 -10.97 1.10
CA LEU A 87 -12.10 -10.68 1.36
C LEU A 87 -12.36 -9.18 1.48
N TYR A 88 -11.52 -8.45 2.22
CA TYR A 88 -11.62 -7.00 2.34
C TYR A 88 -11.55 -6.28 0.99
N LEU A 89 -10.63 -6.67 0.11
CA LEU A 89 -10.54 -6.10 -1.24
C LEU A 89 -11.77 -6.42 -2.10
N LEU A 90 -12.43 -7.57 -1.90
CA LEU A 90 -13.70 -7.89 -2.55
C LEU A 90 -14.84 -7.02 -2.02
N GLU A 91 -14.91 -6.81 -0.70
CA GLU A 91 -15.88 -5.91 -0.08
C GLU A 91 -15.76 -4.48 -0.61
N ILE A 92 -14.52 -3.96 -0.73
CA ILE A 92 -14.26 -2.67 -1.35
C ILE A 92 -14.81 -2.64 -2.78
N LYS A 93 -14.49 -3.65 -3.61
CA LYS A 93 -14.96 -3.73 -4.99
C LYS A 93 -16.48 -3.79 -5.10
N GLU A 94 -17.14 -4.53 -4.22
CA GLU A 94 -18.61 -4.61 -4.20
C GLU A 94 -19.23 -3.27 -3.79
N SER A 95 -18.66 -2.58 -2.79
CA SER A 95 -19.16 -1.28 -2.33
C SER A 95 -19.08 -0.18 -3.40
N LEU A 96 -18.15 -0.27 -4.36
CA LEU A 96 -18.05 0.67 -5.48
C LEU A 96 -19.32 0.73 -6.34
N LYS A 97 -20.16 -0.31 -6.30
CA LYS A 97 -21.47 -0.32 -6.97
C LYS A 97 -22.47 0.66 -6.35
N ALA A 98 -22.26 1.06 -5.11
CA ALA A 98 -23.04 2.04 -4.36
C ALA A 98 -22.12 3.15 -3.83
N PRO A 99 -21.81 4.19 -4.64
CA PRO A 99 -20.83 5.21 -4.28
C PRO A 99 -21.07 5.90 -2.92
N ALA A 100 -22.33 6.08 -2.51
CA ALA A 100 -22.67 6.67 -1.23
C ALA A 100 -22.14 5.85 -0.04
N ASP A 101 -22.17 4.52 -0.16
CA ASP A 101 -21.70 3.57 0.85
C ASP A 101 -20.18 3.41 0.79
N PHE A 102 -19.62 3.34 -0.42
CA PHE A 102 -18.17 3.31 -0.61
C PHE A 102 -17.48 4.50 0.08
N LEU A 103 -18.03 5.71 -0.06
CA LEU A 103 -17.47 6.91 0.55
C LEU A 103 -17.57 6.92 2.10
N LEU A 104 -18.35 6.04 2.72
CA LEU A 104 -18.40 5.92 4.19
C LEU A 104 -17.25 5.11 4.76
N GLN A 105 -16.47 4.41 3.94
CA GLN A 105 -15.35 3.62 4.39
C GLN A 105 -14.22 4.49 4.95
N PRO A 106 -13.47 3.98 5.96
CA PRO A 106 -12.30 4.67 6.48
C PRO A 106 -11.21 4.78 5.41
N ILE A 107 -10.38 5.81 5.53
CA ILE A 107 -9.20 5.96 4.67
C ILE A 107 -8.10 5.01 5.16
N ASP A 108 -7.71 4.09 4.29
CA ASP A 108 -6.48 3.32 4.36
C ASP A 108 -5.84 3.25 2.97
N TYR A 109 -4.76 2.48 2.82
CA TYR A 109 -4.09 2.34 1.55
C TYR A 109 -4.99 1.74 0.45
N ASP A 110 -5.73 0.68 0.76
CA ASP A 110 -6.54 -0.07 -0.19
C ASP A 110 -7.79 0.72 -0.60
N THR A 111 -8.48 1.37 0.35
CA THR A 111 -9.65 2.21 0.08
C THR A 111 -9.28 3.49 -0.66
N LEU A 112 -8.17 4.14 -0.31
CA LEU A 112 -7.68 5.33 -1.02
C LEU A 112 -7.26 5.01 -2.45
N THR A 113 -6.65 3.83 -2.65
CA THR A 113 -6.28 3.33 -3.98
C THR A 113 -7.52 3.11 -4.83
N ALA A 114 -8.52 2.40 -4.30
CA ALA A 114 -9.81 2.19 -4.97
C ALA A 114 -10.50 3.52 -5.29
N TYR A 115 -10.48 4.48 -4.35
CA TYR A 115 -11.05 5.81 -4.55
C TYR A 115 -10.37 6.56 -5.68
N SER A 116 -9.04 6.52 -5.72
CA SER A 116 -8.25 7.18 -6.77
C SER A 116 -8.58 6.65 -8.16
N HIS A 117 -8.70 5.32 -8.30
CA HIS A 117 -9.11 4.68 -9.54
C HIS A 117 -10.55 4.99 -9.94
N TRP A 118 -11.46 4.98 -8.97
CA TRP A 118 -12.87 5.27 -9.21
C TRP A 118 -13.10 6.73 -9.62
N LYS A 119 -12.46 7.67 -8.91
CA LYS A 119 -12.61 9.11 -9.14
C LYS A 119 -11.90 9.58 -10.40
N PHE A 120 -10.75 8.99 -10.72
CA PHE A 120 -9.92 9.38 -11.85
C PHE A 120 -9.51 8.18 -12.73
N PRO A 121 -10.46 7.54 -13.43
CA PRO A 121 -10.23 6.26 -14.13
C PRO A 121 -9.24 6.34 -15.30
N HIS A 122 -8.96 7.54 -15.82
CA HIS A 122 -8.07 7.75 -16.97
C HIS A 122 -6.65 8.14 -16.59
N LEU A 123 -6.35 8.27 -15.29
CA LEU A 123 -5.03 8.70 -14.82
C LEU A 123 -4.19 7.50 -14.41
N GLN A 124 -2.88 7.67 -14.51
CA GLN A 124 -1.96 6.67 -14.01
C GLN A 124 -1.99 6.63 -12.47
N HIS A 125 -1.60 5.48 -11.94
CA HIS A 125 -1.48 5.26 -10.51
C HIS A 125 -0.04 4.92 -10.16
N SER A 126 0.42 5.44 -9.03
CA SER A 126 1.77 5.21 -8.53
C SER A 126 1.68 4.85 -7.06
N GLU A 127 2.08 3.61 -6.73
CA GLU A 127 2.11 3.13 -5.34
C GLU A 127 2.92 4.07 -4.45
N LEU A 128 4.08 4.54 -4.94
CA LEU A 128 4.93 5.49 -4.21
C LEU A 128 4.18 6.78 -3.85
N TRP A 129 3.51 7.41 -4.82
CA TRP A 129 2.79 8.66 -4.57
C TRP A 129 1.53 8.44 -3.74
N GLN A 130 0.91 7.27 -3.87
CA GLN A 130 -0.25 6.88 -3.09
C GLN A 130 0.10 6.73 -1.61
N THR A 131 1.20 6.03 -1.31
CA THR A 131 1.72 5.88 0.06
C THR A 131 2.08 7.24 0.64
N ARG A 132 2.79 8.09 -0.11
CA ARG A 132 3.12 9.45 0.36
C ARG A 132 1.89 10.29 0.65
N LEU A 133 0.89 10.27 -0.24
CA LEU A 133 -0.36 10.99 0.00
C LEU A 133 -1.03 10.51 1.29
N LEU A 134 -1.08 9.19 1.53
CA LEU A 134 -1.65 8.64 2.76
C LEU A 134 -0.89 9.09 4.02
N GLU A 135 0.45 9.12 3.97
CA GLU A 135 1.31 9.62 5.05
C GLU A 135 1.10 11.12 5.32
N ASP A 136 0.85 11.90 4.27
CA ASP A 136 0.64 13.34 4.34
C ASP A 136 -0.75 13.73 4.85
N LEU A 137 -1.74 12.83 4.70
CA LEU A 137 -3.11 13.05 5.18
C LEU A 137 -3.18 13.08 6.70
N ASN A 138 -3.90 14.06 7.25
CA ASN A 138 -4.28 14.02 8.66
C ASN A 138 -5.51 13.11 8.83
N LEU A 139 -5.29 11.86 9.23
CA LEU A 139 -6.35 10.86 9.38
C LEU A 139 -7.31 11.13 10.56
N GLU A 140 -7.00 12.08 11.45
CA GLU A 140 -7.98 12.56 12.45
C GLU A 140 -9.02 13.50 11.81
N ARG A 141 -8.64 14.18 10.72
CA ARG A 141 -9.51 15.08 9.96
C ARG A 141 -10.17 14.39 8.77
N TYR A 142 -9.42 13.55 8.07
CA TYR A 142 -9.86 12.78 6.92
C TYR A 142 -10.04 11.33 7.34
N VAL A 143 -11.10 11.07 8.09
CA VAL A 143 -11.35 9.74 8.69
C VAL A 143 -11.92 8.81 7.62
N ARG A 144 -12.79 9.32 6.76
CA ARG A 144 -13.51 8.56 5.73
C ARG A 144 -13.25 9.12 4.34
N LEU A 145 -13.44 8.28 3.32
CA LEU A 145 -13.30 8.69 1.92
C LEU A 145 -14.18 9.89 1.55
N ARG A 146 -15.37 10.03 2.16
CA ARG A 146 -16.24 11.20 1.98
C ARG A 146 -15.57 12.51 2.37
N ASP A 147 -14.79 12.52 3.45
CA ASP A 147 -14.12 13.74 3.94
C ASP A 147 -13.11 14.24 2.88
N LEU A 148 -12.42 13.31 2.24
CA LEU A 148 -11.53 13.60 1.12
C LEU A 148 -12.32 13.99 -0.14
N ASP A 149 -13.41 13.28 -0.44
CA ASP A 149 -14.23 13.54 -1.62
C ASP A 149 -14.86 14.93 -1.61
N GLU A 150 -15.31 15.40 -0.45
CA GLU A 150 -15.81 16.76 -0.26
C GLU A 150 -14.75 17.82 -0.59
N VAL A 151 -13.49 17.57 -0.22
CA VAL A 151 -12.37 18.44 -0.59
C VAL A 151 -12.12 18.42 -2.09
N VAL A 152 -12.13 17.24 -2.71
CA VAL A 152 -11.93 17.08 -4.16
C VAL A 152 -13.05 17.78 -4.93
N GLU A 153 -14.31 17.60 -4.55
CA GLU A 153 -15.45 18.26 -5.20
C GLU A 153 -15.43 19.77 -4.99
N ARG A 154 -15.11 20.23 -3.78
CA ARG A 154 -14.97 21.67 -3.50
C ARG A 154 -13.86 22.31 -4.33
N ALA A 155 -12.76 21.60 -4.57
CA ALA A 155 -11.63 22.10 -5.34
C ALA A 155 -11.78 21.91 -6.86
N LYS A 156 -12.79 21.20 -7.34
CA LYS A 156 -12.89 20.68 -8.71
C LYS A 156 -12.65 21.72 -9.79
N ASP A 157 -13.40 22.83 -9.74
CA ASP A 157 -13.28 23.89 -10.74
C ASP A 157 -11.88 24.55 -10.73
N ALA A 158 -11.30 24.68 -9.54
CA ALA A 158 -9.97 25.26 -9.36
C ALA A 158 -8.87 24.36 -9.92
N VAL A 159 -8.96 23.06 -9.62
CA VAL A 159 -8.00 22.05 -10.09
C VAL A 159 -8.11 21.88 -11.61
N VAL A 160 -9.32 21.85 -12.17
CA VAL A 160 -9.52 21.74 -13.63
C VAL A 160 -8.91 22.93 -14.36
N ARG A 161 -9.18 24.16 -13.92
CA ARG A 161 -8.56 25.37 -14.52
C ARG A 161 -7.05 25.37 -14.36
N TYR A 162 -6.54 24.97 -13.20
CA TYR A 162 -5.10 24.92 -12.98
C TYR A 162 -4.42 23.86 -13.86
N ARG A 163 -5.09 22.74 -14.14
CA ARG A 163 -4.64 21.73 -15.10
C ARG A 163 -4.58 22.28 -16.52
N GLU A 164 -5.53 23.12 -16.95
CA GLU A 164 -5.48 23.74 -18.28
C GLU A 164 -4.23 24.61 -18.45
N ASP A 165 -3.83 25.34 -17.40
CA ASP A 165 -2.58 26.12 -17.40
C ASP A 165 -1.32 25.23 -17.38
N MET A 166 -1.38 24.09 -16.69
CA MET A 166 -0.23 23.23 -16.36
C MET A 166 -0.52 21.74 -16.64
N PRO A 167 -0.81 21.33 -17.89
CA PRO A 167 -1.32 19.99 -18.18
C PRO A 167 -0.31 18.88 -17.82
N ASN A 168 0.98 19.15 -17.95
CA ASN A 168 2.04 18.17 -17.69
C ASN A 168 2.25 17.85 -16.20
N TRP A 169 1.60 18.58 -15.29
CA TRP A 169 1.73 18.42 -13.83
C TRP A 169 0.61 17.55 -13.22
N PHE A 170 -0.22 16.96 -14.08
CA PHE A 170 -1.38 16.15 -13.71
C PHE A 170 -1.31 14.78 -14.40
N GLN A 171 -0.30 14.00 -14.06
CA GLN A 171 -0.02 12.70 -14.68
C GLN A 171 -0.64 11.55 -13.89
N PHE A 172 -0.70 11.69 -12.56
CA PHE A 172 -1.23 10.70 -11.63
C PHE A 172 -2.52 11.18 -10.98
N SER A 173 -3.34 10.23 -10.53
CA SER A 173 -4.53 10.52 -9.71
C SER A 173 -4.18 11.35 -8.46
N THR A 174 -3.02 11.06 -7.87
CA THR A 174 -2.52 11.76 -6.68
C THR A 174 -2.25 13.24 -6.94
N ASP A 175 -1.88 13.65 -8.15
CA ASP A 175 -1.69 15.06 -8.48
C ASP A 175 -2.99 15.85 -8.27
N PHE A 176 -4.14 15.29 -8.70
CA PHE A 176 -5.44 15.91 -8.49
C PHE A 176 -5.79 15.97 -7.00
N LEU A 177 -5.53 14.90 -6.26
CA LEU A 177 -5.80 14.82 -4.82
C LEU A 177 -4.98 15.83 -4.04
N THR A 178 -3.65 15.84 -4.23
CA THR A 178 -2.73 16.76 -3.56
C THR A 178 -3.02 18.22 -3.93
N LYS A 179 -3.37 18.53 -5.18
CA LYS A 179 -3.78 19.89 -5.55
C LYS A 179 -5.13 20.27 -4.93
N SER A 180 -6.10 19.36 -4.87
CA SER A 180 -7.40 19.59 -4.22
C SER A 180 -7.22 19.94 -2.74
N LEU A 181 -6.44 19.12 -2.02
CA LEU A 181 -6.04 19.37 -0.63
C LEU A 181 -5.30 20.71 -0.52
N GLY A 182 -4.35 20.99 -1.42
CA GLY A 182 -3.66 22.27 -1.44
C GLY A 182 -4.59 23.47 -1.60
N PHE A 183 -5.62 23.39 -2.45
CA PHE A 183 -6.59 24.47 -2.65
C PHE A 183 -7.50 24.70 -1.44
N VAL A 184 -7.94 23.63 -0.77
CA VAL A 184 -9.01 23.69 0.23
C VAL A 184 -8.52 23.63 1.68
N ASP A 185 -7.40 22.95 1.94
CA ASP A 185 -6.86 22.75 3.28
C ASP A 185 -5.61 23.61 3.51
N PRO A 186 -5.73 24.71 4.30
CA PRO A 186 -4.59 25.55 4.64
C PRO A 186 -3.50 24.84 5.45
N GLU A 187 -3.86 23.87 6.29
CA GLU A 187 -2.89 23.14 7.11
C GLU A 187 -2.12 22.13 6.27
N PHE A 188 -2.80 21.45 5.33
CA PHE A 188 -2.11 20.67 4.30
C PHE A 188 -1.17 21.57 3.50
N ARG A 189 -1.65 22.73 3.01
CA ARG A 189 -0.82 23.67 2.24
C ARG A 189 0.42 24.15 2.97
N LYS A 190 0.33 24.47 4.26
CA LYS A 190 1.48 24.94 5.06
C LYS A 190 2.55 23.88 5.25
N ARG A 191 2.17 22.61 5.35
CA ARG A 191 3.11 21.49 5.54
C ARG A 191 3.85 21.08 4.27
N HIS A 192 3.38 21.52 3.10
CA HIS A 192 3.91 21.08 1.81
C HIS A 192 4.53 22.24 1.02
N ASP A 193 5.75 22.06 0.53
CA ASP A 193 6.44 23.07 -0.28
C ASP A 193 5.97 23.02 -1.73
N PHE A 194 4.82 23.65 -1.99
CA PHE A 194 4.30 23.81 -3.34
C PHE A 194 5.17 24.77 -4.15
N GLY A 195 5.51 24.38 -5.39
CA GLY A 195 6.25 25.23 -6.32
C GLY A 195 5.57 26.61 -6.53
N PRO A 196 6.34 27.67 -6.86
CA PRO A 196 5.81 29.02 -7.01
C PRO A 196 4.56 29.13 -7.89
N PRO A 197 4.45 28.44 -9.06
CA PRO A 197 3.26 28.52 -9.90
C PRO A 197 2.00 27.99 -9.21
N THR A 198 2.11 26.92 -8.41
CA THR A 198 0.98 26.38 -7.65
C THR A 198 0.58 27.33 -6.51
N ARG A 199 1.56 27.91 -5.81
CA ARG A 199 1.28 28.87 -4.72
C ARG A 199 0.56 30.12 -5.22
N GLU A 200 0.93 30.63 -6.38
CA GLU A 200 0.24 31.77 -6.99
C GLU A 200 -1.17 31.40 -7.47
N ALA A 201 -1.37 30.21 -8.04
CA ALA A 201 -2.69 29.71 -8.39
C ALA A 201 -3.64 29.66 -7.16
N PHE A 202 -3.13 29.25 -6.00
CA PHE A 202 -3.89 29.22 -4.75
C PHE A 202 -4.36 30.61 -4.27
N LYS A 203 -3.62 31.67 -4.58
CA LYS A 203 -3.89 33.04 -4.08
C LYS A 203 -4.72 33.87 -5.05
N LEU A 204 -4.37 33.83 -6.33
CA LEU A 204 -4.86 34.80 -7.32
C LEU A 204 -6.10 34.33 -8.07
N LYS A 205 -6.22 33.02 -8.32
CA LYS A 205 -7.29 32.50 -9.20
C LYS A 205 -8.53 32.03 -8.43
N PHE A 206 -8.41 31.75 -7.13
CA PHE A 206 -9.48 31.10 -6.34
C PHE A 206 -9.63 31.65 -4.90
N PRO A 207 -9.83 32.96 -4.72
CA PRO A 207 -9.82 33.59 -3.39
C PRO A 207 -10.96 33.11 -2.47
N GLY A 208 -12.14 32.77 -3.00
CA GLY A 208 -13.31 32.32 -2.21
C GLY A 208 -13.26 30.86 -1.74
N LEU A 209 -12.31 30.07 -2.24
CA LEU A 209 -12.05 28.71 -1.74
C LEU A 209 -11.17 28.74 -0.46
N PHE A 210 -10.63 29.91 -0.14
CA PHE A 210 -9.85 30.15 1.07
C PHE A 210 -10.80 30.49 2.23
N VAL A 211 -10.84 29.65 3.26
CA VAL A 211 -11.33 30.06 4.58
C VAL A 211 -10.09 30.51 5.36
N PRO A 212 -9.84 31.82 5.56
CA PRO A 212 -8.79 32.25 6.47
C PRO A 212 -9.14 31.70 7.85
N GLY A 213 -8.17 31.08 8.52
CA GLY A 213 -8.37 30.51 9.85
C GLY A 213 -9.03 31.52 10.78
N SER A 214 -10.22 31.16 11.29
CA SER A 214 -10.95 31.95 12.28
C SER A 214 -10.23 31.90 13.62
N GLY A 215 -9.17 32.70 13.76
CA GLY A 215 -8.66 33.15 15.05
C GLY A 215 -9.59 34.24 15.58
N GLY A 216 -10.79 33.84 16.01
CA GLY A 216 -11.76 34.72 16.66
C GLY A 216 -11.78 34.43 18.15
N THR A 217 -11.07 35.25 18.92
CA THR A 217 -11.23 35.36 20.38
C THR A 217 -12.71 35.49 20.76
N PRO A 218 -13.22 34.76 21.76
CA PRO A 218 -14.57 34.98 22.25
C PRO A 218 -14.62 36.31 22.98
N SER A 219 -15.31 37.28 22.39
CA SER A 219 -15.73 38.49 23.08
C SER A 219 -16.66 38.11 24.24
N ARG A 220 -16.20 38.33 25.47
CA ARG A 220 -17.05 38.37 26.67
C ARG A 220 -18.10 39.47 26.48
N GLY A 221 -19.35 39.07 26.28
CA GLY A 221 -20.51 39.92 26.49
C GLY A 221 -21.03 39.69 27.91
N MET A 222 -20.81 40.67 28.79
CA MET A 222 -21.61 40.82 30.02
C MET A 222 -22.97 41.39 29.63
N SER A 223 -24.04 40.73 30.06
CA SER A 223 -25.35 41.31 30.41
C SER A 223 -26.10 40.28 31.24
#